data_AF-A0A925WVW2-F1
#
_entry.id   AF-A0A925WVW2-F1
#
_cell.length_a   1.000
_cell.length_b   1.000
_cell.length_c   1.000
_cell.angle_alpha   90.00
_cell.angle_beta   90.00
_cell.angle_gamma   90.00
#
_symmetry.space_group_name_H-M   'P 1'
#
loop_
_entity.id
_entity.type
_entity.pdbx_description
1 polymer ?
#
loop_
_entity_poly.entity_id
_entity_poly.type
_entity_poly.pdbx_seq_one_letter_code
_entity_poly.pdbx_strand_id
1 'polypeptide(L)'
;DVTVTLRINPFGDPDLIFLKKDKPLKNLPPAAKKDETIAALVERRKTIERQRSRMRESLESSMCRGDLFTGAELGSLWQHPVLQPMLRSLVFVTADASVSGYPVENAAAIEDYDGSLCRIAPDRKLRIAHSYDLLKTGAWERWQHDCFLRERIQPFKQVFRELYVPTDQEREDATLSRRYAGHQVNPKQALALLGKRGWVAGYEEGVRRTFHEAGITATVGFMGYTFTPADVEGLTIEEIRFTRRGEWKPLPIAEIDPRLFSEAMRDLDLVVSVAHRGGVDPEASASTVEMRAALVREAATLLRLENVRYQKSHVLVDGKLATYSIHLGSAIVHRQPGGFVCIVPVHSQHRGRLFLPFADDDPRTAEVVSKVLLLARDSEIKDPTILEQLLAVR
;
A
#
# COMPACT_ATOMS: atom_id res chain seq x y z
N ASP A 1 -33.32 -8.58 35.32
CA ASP A 1 -33.25 -8.92 33.89
C ASP A 1 -32.13 -8.17 33.20
N VAL A 2 -31.44 -8.85 32.28
CA VAL A 2 -30.40 -8.30 31.42
C VAL A 2 -30.86 -8.49 29.97
N THR A 3 -30.90 -7.41 29.20
CA THR A 3 -31.19 -7.44 27.77
C THR A 3 -29.89 -7.42 27.00
N VAL A 4 -29.75 -8.33 26.03
CA VAL A 4 -28.59 -8.40 25.13
C VAL A 4 -29.08 -8.19 23.71
N THR A 5 -28.50 -7.21 23.02
CA THR A 5 -28.86 -6.89 21.62
C THR A 5 -27.62 -7.02 20.74
N LEU A 6 -27.71 -7.84 19.71
CA LEU A 6 -26.75 -7.87 18.61
C LEU A 6 -27.22 -6.91 17.52
N ARG A 7 -26.41 -5.91 17.17
CA ARG A 7 -26.69 -4.97 16.08
C ARG A 7 -25.51 -4.89 15.12
N ILE A 8 -25.78 -4.43 13.91
CA ILE A 8 -24.74 -3.97 12.98
C ILE A 8 -24.65 -2.46 13.10
N ASN A 9 -23.46 -1.93 13.38
CA ASN A 9 -23.26 -0.49 13.47
C ASN A 9 -23.18 0.15 12.06
N PRO A 10 -23.14 1.48 11.94
CA PRO A 10 -23.06 2.14 10.64
C PRO A 10 -21.86 1.73 9.78
N PHE A 11 -20.79 1.16 10.34
CA PHE A 11 -19.58 0.71 9.62
C PHE A 11 -19.62 -0.78 9.26
N GLY A 12 -20.75 -1.45 9.50
CA GLY A 12 -20.93 -2.88 9.23
C GLY A 12 -20.35 -3.79 10.32
N ASP A 13 -19.85 -3.25 11.43
CA ASP A 13 -19.32 -4.05 12.53
C ASP A 13 -20.44 -4.57 13.45
N PRO A 14 -20.38 -5.84 13.87
CA PRO A 14 -21.34 -6.38 14.82
C PRO A 14 -21.00 -5.97 16.26
N ASP A 15 -21.94 -5.29 16.92
CA ASP A 15 -21.84 -4.88 18.32
C ASP A 15 -22.81 -5.67 19.20
N LEU A 16 -22.38 -5.97 20.42
CA LEU A 16 -23.26 -6.43 21.48
C LEU A 16 -23.48 -5.31 22.49
N ILE A 17 -24.74 -4.95 22.70
CA ILE A 17 -25.17 -4.00 23.73
C ILE A 17 -25.77 -4.78 24.88
N PHE A 18 -25.42 -4.39 26.11
CA PHE A 18 -25.91 -5.00 27.33
C PHE A 18 -26.66 -3.94 28.15
N LEU A 19 -27.92 -4.20 28.48
CA LEU A 19 -28.73 -3.35 29.35
C LEU A 19 -29.18 -4.12 30.59
N LYS A 20 -29.18 -3.49 31.76
CA LYS A 20 -29.80 -4.03 32.98
C LYS A 20 -30.71 -2.98 33.59
N LYS A 21 -32.01 -3.24 33.63
CA LYS A 21 -33.03 -2.25 34.01
C LYS A 21 -32.84 -0.93 33.22
N ASP A 22 -32.70 -1.05 31.90
CA ASP A 22 -32.48 0.04 30.93
C ASP A 22 -31.18 0.86 31.11
N LYS A 23 -30.28 0.45 32.00
CA LYS A 23 -28.96 1.06 32.16
C LYS A 23 -27.88 0.28 31.39
N PRO A 24 -27.00 0.95 30.63
CA PRO A 24 -25.93 0.29 29.90
C PRO A 24 -24.91 -0.37 30.83
N LEU A 25 -24.48 -1.57 30.46
CA LEU A 25 -23.42 -2.32 31.11
C LEU A 25 -22.19 -2.40 30.21
N LYS A 26 -21.00 -2.20 30.79
CA LYS A 26 -19.73 -2.36 30.07
C LYS A 26 -19.44 -3.83 29.72
N ASN A 27 -19.86 -4.75 30.57
CA ASN A 27 -19.60 -6.18 30.44
C ASN A 27 -20.83 -7.01 30.80
N LEU A 28 -20.99 -8.14 30.13
CA LEU A 28 -22.05 -9.10 30.46
C LEU A 28 -21.78 -9.80 31.81
N PRO A 29 -22.75 -9.83 32.75
CA PRO A 29 -22.58 -10.54 34.03
C PRO A 29 -22.29 -12.04 33.84
N PRO A 30 -21.46 -12.68 34.69
CA PRO A 30 -21.09 -14.09 34.53
C PRO A 30 -22.28 -15.06 34.48
N ALA A 31 -23.34 -14.79 35.25
CA ALA A 31 -24.56 -15.61 35.24
C ALA A 31 -25.28 -15.55 33.88
N ALA A 32 -25.31 -14.38 33.24
CA ALA A 32 -25.93 -14.19 31.93
C ALA A 32 -25.09 -14.80 30.79
N LYS A 33 -23.78 -15.01 30.97
CA LYS A 33 -22.93 -15.68 29.96
C LYS A 33 -23.26 -17.17 29.81
N LYS A 34 -23.86 -17.77 30.84
CA LYS A 34 -24.25 -19.20 30.86
C LYS A 34 -25.61 -19.45 30.23
N ASP A 35 -26.37 -18.39 29.95
CA ASP A 35 -27.63 -18.51 29.22
C ASP A 35 -27.35 -18.89 27.76
N GLU A 36 -28.02 -19.95 27.28
CA GLU A 36 -27.79 -20.51 25.94
C GLU A 36 -28.13 -19.52 24.83
N THR A 37 -29.17 -18.71 25.01
CA THR A 37 -29.61 -17.71 24.03
C THR A 37 -28.58 -16.59 23.90
N ILE A 38 -28.03 -16.14 25.04
CA ILE A 38 -26.97 -15.12 25.05
C ILE A 38 -25.66 -15.69 24.49
N ALA A 39 -25.31 -16.93 24.81
CA ALA A 39 -24.15 -17.60 24.22
C ALA A 39 -24.28 -17.69 22.69
N ALA A 40 -25.47 -18.04 22.17
CA ALA A 40 -25.74 -18.06 20.73
C ALA A 40 -25.57 -16.68 20.07
N LEU A 41 -26.00 -15.59 20.73
CA LEU A 41 -25.78 -14.22 20.23
C LEU A 41 -24.29 -13.84 20.19
N VAL A 42 -23.51 -14.24 21.19
CA VAL A 42 -22.06 -14.03 21.22
C VAL A 42 -21.36 -14.78 20.08
N GLU A 43 -21.75 -16.03 19.82
CA GLU A 43 -21.21 -16.80 18.69
C GLU A 43 -21.68 -16.23 17.33
N ARG A 44 -22.91 -15.73 17.25
CA ARG A 44 -23.39 -15.05 16.04
C ARG A 44 -22.59 -13.79 15.74
N ARG A 45 -22.27 -12.98 16.75
CA ARG A 45 -21.36 -11.82 16.61
C ARG A 45 -20.02 -12.25 16.01
N LYS A 46 -19.34 -13.25 16.58
CA LYS A 46 -18.05 -13.75 16.08
C LYS A 46 -18.15 -14.24 14.63
N THR A 47 -19.25 -14.89 14.29
CA THR A 47 -19.51 -15.35 12.92
C THR A 47 -19.58 -14.18 11.95
N ILE A 48 -20.28 -13.10 12.32
CA ILE A 48 -20.39 -11.88 11.51
C ILE A 48 -19.02 -11.18 11.42
N GLU A 49 -18.23 -11.11 12.50
CA GLU A 49 -16.87 -10.55 12.47
C GLU A 49 -15.98 -11.28 11.44
N ARG A 50 -16.02 -12.62 11.42
CA ARG A 50 -15.27 -13.43 10.44
C ARG A 50 -15.79 -13.26 9.02
N GLN A 51 -17.11 -13.15 8.83
CA GLN A 51 -17.70 -12.87 7.52
C GLN A 51 -17.26 -11.50 7.00
N ARG A 52 -17.32 -10.48 7.86
CA ARG A 52 -16.89 -9.11 7.56
C ARG A 52 -15.43 -9.06 7.13
N SER A 53 -14.53 -9.73 7.85
CA SER A 53 -13.10 -9.77 7.49
C SER A 53 -12.88 -10.33 6.09
N ARG A 54 -13.53 -11.47 5.77
CA ARG A 54 -13.43 -12.10 4.45
C ARG A 54 -14.02 -11.23 3.34
N MET A 55 -15.15 -10.56 3.61
CA MET A 55 -15.78 -9.63 2.68
C MET A 55 -14.86 -8.43 2.38
N ARG A 56 -14.25 -7.84 3.41
CA ARG A 56 -13.27 -6.75 3.28
C ARG A 56 -12.08 -7.16 2.38
N GLU A 57 -11.51 -8.33 2.64
CA GLU A 57 -10.39 -8.87 1.85
C GLU A 57 -10.78 -9.16 0.40
N SER A 58 -12.01 -9.65 0.18
CA SER A 58 -12.55 -9.90 -1.16
C SER A 58 -12.71 -8.60 -1.96
N LEU A 59 -13.26 -7.55 -1.35
CA LEU A 59 -13.40 -6.23 -1.99
C LEU A 59 -12.03 -5.59 -2.30
N GLU A 60 -11.07 -5.69 -1.38
CA GLU A 60 -9.70 -5.20 -1.62
C GLU A 60 -9.05 -5.96 -2.78
N SER A 61 -9.18 -7.29 -2.80
CA SER A 61 -8.64 -8.11 -3.89
C SER A 61 -9.31 -7.81 -5.24
N SER A 62 -10.61 -7.54 -5.22
CA SER A 62 -11.38 -7.15 -6.41
C SER A 62 -10.92 -5.81 -6.99
N MET A 63 -10.62 -4.82 -6.14
CA MET A 63 -10.00 -3.56 -6.57
C MET A 63 -8.64 -3.80 -7.22
N CYS A 64 -7.78 -4.63 -6.60
CA CYS A 64 -6.43 -4.91 -7.10
C CYS A 64 -6.44 -5.63 -8.45
N ARG A 65 -7.36 -6.59 -8.65
CA ARG A 65 -7.52 -7.31 -9.92
C ARG A 65 -8.29 -6.51 -10.97
N GLY A 66 -9.17 -5.61 -10.51
CA GLY A 66 -10.05 -4.84 -11.36
C GLY A 66 -11.29 -5.60 -11.81
N ASP A 67 -11.83 -6.49 -10.96
CA ASP A 67 -13.01 -7.28 -11.29
C ASP A 67 -14.19 -6.36 -11.66
N LEU A 68 -14.94 -6.76 -12.67
CA LEU A 68 -16.11 -6.03 -13.14
C LEU A 68 -17.37 -6.55 -12.47
N PHE A 69 -18.22 -5.62 -12.05
CA PHE A 69 -19.58 -5.83 -11.59
C PHE A 69 -20.54 -5.12 -12.53
N THR A 70 -21.68 -5.73 -12.79
CA THR A 70 -22.84 -5.05 -13.37
C THR A 70 -23.53 -4.19 -12.32
N GLY A 71 -24.28 -3.17 -12.75
CA GLY A 71 -25.13 -2.39 -11.86
C GLY A 71 -26.11 -3.25 -11.05
N ALA A 72 -26.66 -4.31 -11.66
CA ALA A 72 -27.55 -5.26 -11.01
C ALA A 72 -26.85 -6.07 -9.90
N GLU A 73 -25.62 -6.54 -10.14
CA GLU A 73 -24.81 -7.22 -9.13
C GLU A 73 -24.46 -6.27 -7.98
N LEU A 74 -24.06 -5.05 -8.27
CA LEU A 74 -23.76 -4.04 -7.25
C LEU A 74 -25.00 -3.73 -6.40
N GLY A 75 -26.17 -3.56 -7.04
CA GLY A 75 -27.45 -3.37 -6.34
C GLY A 75 -27.84 -4.57 -5.46
N SER A 76 -27.51 -5.79 -5.89
CA SER A 76 -27.71 -7.00 -5.07
C SER A 76 -26.78 -7.05 -3.86
N LEU A 77 -25.49 -6.73 -4.05
CA LEU A 77 -24.51 -6.64 -2.96
C LEU A 77 -24.86 -5.53 -1.95
N TRP A 78 -25.47 -4.43 -2.43
CA TRP A 78 -25.91 -3.31 -1.61
C TRP A 78 -27.02 -3.68 -0.62
N GLN A 79 -27.81 -4.73 -0.86
CA GLN A 79 -28.83 -5.16 0.10
C GLN A 79 -28.24 -5.88 1.32
N HIS A 80 -26.96 -6.28 1.26
CA HIS A 80 -26.34 -7.04 2.33
C HIS A 80 -25.86 -6.11 3.47
N PRO A 81 -26.34 -6.26 4.72
CA PRO A 81 -26.17 -5.28 5.79
C PRO A 81 -24.72 -5.09 6.26
N VAL A 82 -23.84 -6.06 6.01
CA VAL A 82 -22.40 -5.95 6.32
C VAL A 82 -21.60 -5.39 5.15
N LEU A 83 -22.05 -5.61 3.90
CA LEU A 83 -21.31 -5.16 2.71
C LEU A 83 -21.67 -3.73 2.36
N GLN A 84 -22.95 -3.36 2.48
CA GLN A 84 -23.43 -2.02 2.16
C GLN A 84 -22.61 -0.91 2.84
N PRO A 85 -22.29 -0.99 4.15
CA PRO A 85 -21.40 -0.02 4.79
C PRO A 85 -20.00 0.11 4.20
N MET A 86 -19.47 -0.97 3.60
CA MET A 86 -18.17 -0.96 2.93
C MET A 86 -18.28 -0.38 1.52
N LEU A 87 -19.29 -0.82 0.75
CA LEU A 87 -19.50 -0.39 -0.63
C LEU A 87 -19.75 1.12 -0.72
N ARG A 88 -20.55 1.67 0.21
CA ARG A 88 -20.87 3.11 0.26
C ARG A 88 -19.66 4.03 0.50
N SER A 89 -18.55 3.49 1.04
CA SER A 89 -17.35 4.28 1.34
C SER A 89 -16.20 4.05 0.36
N LEU A 90 -16.44 3.23 -0.67
CA LEU A 90 -15.49 2.99 -1.75
C LEU A 90 -15.86 3.79 -2.99
N VAL A 91 -14.85 4.32 -3.67
CA VAL A 91 -15.01 4.95 -4.98
C VAL A 91 -15.12 3.85 -6.03
N PHE A 92 -16.16 3.89 -6.85
CA PHE A 92 -16.31 3.03 -8.02
C PHE A 92 -15.93 3.81 -9.27
N VAL A 93 -15.56 3.09 -10.32
CA VAL A 93 -15.32 3.64 -11.64
C VAL A 93 -15.98 2.77 -12.70
N THR A 94 -16.49 3.37 -13.78
CA THR A 94 -16.94 2.63 -14.95
C THR A 94 -15.79 1.85 -15.59
N ALA A 95 -16.10 0.79 -16.34
CA ALA A 95 -15.08 -0.06 -16.95
C ALA A 95 -14.06 0.72 -17.81
N ASP A 96 -14.51 1.77 -18.49
CA ASP A 96 -13.72 2.69 -19.32
C ASP A 96 -13.00 3.80 -18.54
N ALA A 97 -13.14 3.83 -17.22
CA ALA A 97 -12.62 4.85 -16.32
C ALA A 97 -13.15 6.29 -16.54
N SER A 98 -14.26 6.45 -17.26
CA SER A 98 -14.81 7.78 -17.62
C SER A 98 -15.60 8.45 -16.49
N VAL A 99 -16.23 7.68 -15.61
CA VAL A 99 -17.01 8.20 -14.49
C VAL A 99 -16.58 7.50 -13.21
N SER A 100 -16.33 8.27 -12.15
CA SER A 100 -16.03 7.79 -10.81
C SER A 100 -17.00 8.34 -9.77
N GLY A 101 -17.28 7.58 -8.71
CA GLY A 101 -18.09 8.09 -7.62
C GLY A 101 -18.38 7.09 -6.50
N TYR A 102 -18.89 7.60 -5.38
CA TYR A 102 -19.42 6.77 -4.30
C TYR A 102 -20.82 6.27 -4.67
N PRO A 103 -21.16 4.99 -4.49
CA PRO A 103 -22.50 4.52 -4.77
C PRO A 103 -23.52 5.16 -3.81
N VAL A 104 -24.61 5.64 -4.38
CA VAL A 104 -25.74 6.28 -3.70
C VAL A 104 -27.04 5.71 -4.24
N GLU A 105 -28.18 6.10 -3.63
CA GLU A 105 -29.51 5.68 -4.08
C GLU A 105 -29.65 4.16 -4.28
N ASN A 106 -29.24 3.39 -3.28
CA ASN A 106 -29.20 1.92 -3.35
C ASN A 106 -28.33 1.35 -4.47
N ALA A 107 -27.20 2.02 -4.74
CA ALA A 107 -26.27 1.74 -5.82
C ALA A 107 -26.88 1.87 -7.24
N ALA A 108 -27.99 2.60 -7.38
CA ALA A 108 -28.56 2.95 -8.69
C ALA A 108 -27.88 4.19 -9.32
N ALA A 109 -27.00 4.86 -8.57
CA ALA A 109 -26.18 5.97 -9.04
C ALA A 109 -24.83 6.00 -8.31
N ILE A 110 -23.86 6.68 -8.90
CA ILE A 110 -22.62 7.10 -8.24
C ILE A 110 -22.58 8.63 -8.15
N GLU A 111 -22.11 9.16 -7.03
CA GLU A 111 -21.91 10.58 -6.77
C GLU A 111 -20.41 10.93 -6.83
N ASP A 112 -20.06 11.91 -7.64
CA ASP A 112 -18.71 12.44 -7.77
C ASP A 112 -18.31 13.30 -6.54
N TYR A 113 -17.03 13.64 -6.37
CA TYR A 113 -16.56 14.48 -5.26
C TYR A 113 -17.15 15.90 -5.28
N ASP A 114 -17.60 16.38 -6.44
CA ASP A 114 -18.27 17.67 -6.59
C ASP A 114 -19.81 17.61 -6.36
N GLY A 115 -20.34 16.42 -6.07
CA GLY A 115 -21.76 16.17 -5.86
C GLY A 115 -22.56 15.83 -7.13
N SER A 116 -21.93 15.79 -8.30
CA SER A 116 -22.58 15.38 -9.54
C SER A 116 -23.01 13.92 -9.49
N LEU A 117 -24.23 13.63 -9.94
CA LEU A 117 -24.80 12.28 -9.93
C LEU A 117 -24.78 11.64 -11.32
N CYS A 118 -24.28 10.41 -11.41
CA CYS A 118 -24.34 9.59 -12.61
C CYS A 118 -25.17 8.31 -12.35
N ARG A 119 -26.21 8.10 -13.15
CA ARG A 119 -27.08 6.92 -13.06
C ARG A 119 -26.35 5.67 -13.56
N ILE A 120 -26.53 4.55 -12.84
CA ILE A 120 -25.99 3.26 -13.19
C ILE A 120 -27.09 2.41 -13.81
N ALA A 121 -26.96 2.09 -15.10
CA ALA A 121 -27.84 1.11 -15.73
C ALA A 121 -27.57 -0.31 -15.18
N PRO A 122 -28.56 -1.21 -15.11
CA PRO A 122 -28.39 -2.55 -14.55
C PRO A 122 -27.26 -3.37 -15.20
N ASP A 123 -27.00 -3.18 -16.49
CA ASP A 123 -25.97 -3.86 -17.27
C ASP A 123 -24.64 -3.08 -17.37
N ARG A 124 -24.61 -1.83 -16.87
CA ARG A 124 -23.40 -1.00 -16.87
C ARG A 124 -22.32 -1.68 -16.04
N LYS A 125 -21.14 -1.87 -16.65
CA LYS A 125 -19.98 -2.45 -15.98
C LYS A 125 -19.21 -1.41 -15.17
N LEU A 126 -18.96 -1.72 -13.92
CA LEU A 126 -18.26 -0.92 -12.92
C LEU A 126 -17.19 -1.79 -12.25
N ARG A 127 -16.25 -1.15 -11.58
CA ARG A 127 -15.28 -1.80 -10.68
C ARG A 127 -14.94 -0.85 -9.54
N ILE A 128 -14.39 -1.39 -8.46
CA ILE A 128 -13.81 -0.54 -7.41
C ILE A 128 -12.59 0.17 -8.01
N ALA A 129 -12.55 1.49 -7.86
CA ALA A 129 -11.45 2.28 -8.40
C ALA A 129 -10.13 1.94 -7.70
N HIS A 130 -9.08 1.70 -8.47
CA HIS A 130 -7.72 1.64 -7.99
C HIS A 130 -7.13 3.07 -7.97
N SER A 131 -6.16 3.37 -7.09
CA SER A 131 -5.48 4.69 -7.08
C SER A 131 -4.92 5.10 -8.45
N TYR A 132 -4.56 4.12 -9.28
CA TYR A 132 -4.11 4.34 -10.65
C TYR A 132 -5.19 5.02 -11.52
N ASP A 133 -6.46 4.64 -11.37
CA ASP A 133 -7.56 5.25 -12.14
C ASP A 133 -7.73 6.72 -11.77
N LEU A 134 -7.59 7.02 -10.47
CA LEU A 134 -7.72 8.37 -9.92
C LEU A 134 -6.51 9.23 -10.32
N LEU A 135 -5.31 8.64 -10.39
CA LEU A 135 -4.12 9.31 -10.93
C LEU A 135 -4.32 9.63 -12.41
N LYS A 136 -4.75 8.65 -13.22
CA LYS A 136 -4.93 8.79 -14.67
C LYS A 136 -5.93 9.89 -15.05
N THR A 137 -6.94 10.11 -14.20
CA THR A 137 -7.96 11.16 -14.39
C THR A 137 -7.56 12.50 -13.79
N GLY A 138 -6.40 12.60 -13.11
CA GLY A 138 -5.98 13.81 -12.39
C GLY A 138 -6.85 14.15 -11.17
N ALA A 139 -7.73 13.23 -10.74
CA ALA A 139 -8.70 13.46 -9.68
C ALA A 139 -8.25 12.89 -8.32
N TRP A 140 -7.08 12.26 -8.23
CA TRP A 140 -6.66 11.53 -7.04
C TRP A 140 -6.65 12.38 -5.76
N GLU A 141 -6.07 13.58 -5.83
CA GLU A 141 -6.02 14.50 -4.67
C GLU A 141 -7.42 14.96 -4.25
N ARG A 142 -8.33 15.17 -5.22
CA ARG A 142 -9.73 15.58 -4.95
C ARG A 142 -10.50 14.48 -4.23
N TRP A 143 -10.28 13.22 -4.60
CA TRP A 143 -10.85 12.06 -3.90
C TRP A 143 -10.30 11.91 -2.48
N GLN A 144 -9.00 12.13 -2.27
CA GLN A 144 -8.40 12.14 -0.94
C GLN A 144 -8.98 13.27 -0.07
N HIS A 145 -9.12 14.45 -0.64
CA HIS A 145 -9.68 15.62 0.03
C HIS A 145 -11.16 15.40 0.42
N ASP A 146 -12.01 14.94 -0.50
CA ASP A 146 -13.42 14.65 -0.22
C ASP A 146 -13.58 13.55 0.84
N CYS A 147 -12.76 12.49 0.75
CA CYS A 147 -12.77 11.42 1.74
C CYS A 147 -12.50 11.95 3.16
N PHE A 148 -11.62 12.95 3.30
CA PHE A 148 -11.35 13.60 4.58
C PHE A 148 -12.48 14.55 4.99
N LEU A 149 -12.93 15.44 4.10
CA LEU A 149 -13.99 16.42 4.38
C LEU A 149 -15.30 15.76 4.83
N ARG A 150 -15.65 14.62 4.24
CA ARG A 150 -16.87 13.88 4.54
C ARG A 150 -16.67 12.81 5.62
N GLU A 151 -15.52 12.81 6.31
CA GLU A 151 -15.14 11.86 7.36
C GLU A 151 -15.37 10.38 6.95
N ARG A 152 -15.12 10.08 5.67
CA ARG A 152 -15.41 8.75 5.10
C ARG A 152 -14.34 7.76 5.54
N ILE A 153 -14.78 6.70 6.22
CA ILE A 153 -13.91 5.58 6.62
C ILE A 153 -13.97 4.48 5.57
N GLN A 154 -12.85 4.27 4.87
CA GLN A 154 -12.73 3.21 3.87
C GLN A 154 -12.41 1.86 4.54
N PRO A 155 -12.99 0.74 4.05
CA PRO A 155 -12.75 -0.59 4.61
C PRO A 155 -11.30 -1.08 4.44
N PHE A 156 -10.55 -0.48 3.52
CA PHE A 156 -9.12 -0.68 3.29
C PHE A 156 -8.55 0.60 2.67
N LYS A 157 -7.22 0.72 2.60
CA LYS A 157 -6.58 1.83 1.90
C LYS A 157 -6.93 1.74 0.40
N GLN A 158 -7.85 2.59 -0.05
CA GLN A 158 -8.17 2.77 -1.47
C GLN A 158 -7.61 4.11 -1.95
N VAL A 159 -8.23 5.25 -1.62
CA VAL A 159 -7.79 6.56 -2.14
C VAL A 159 -6.46 7.01 -1.52
N PHE A 160 -6.06 6.39 -0.40
CA PHE A 160 -4.75 6.56 0.24
C PHE A 160 -3.82 5.36 0.03
N ARG A 161 -4.12 4.50 -0.94
CA ARG A 161 -3.26 3.35 -1.28
C ARG A 161 -1.98 3.84 -1.94
N GLU A 162 -0.86 3.30 -1.50
CA GLU A 162 0.45 3.54 -2.10
C GLU A 162 0.43 3.07 -3.57
N LEU A 163 0.88 3.94 -4.49
CA LEU A 163 0.83 3.71 -5.93
C LEU A 163 2.24 3.72 -6.54
N TYR A 164 2.51 2.71 -7.37
CA TYR A 164 3.78 2.52 -8.06
C TYR A 164 3.48 2.41 -9.56
N VAL A 165 3.75 3.46 -10.31
CA VAL A 165 3.65 3.43 -11.78
C VAL A 165 5.02 3.14 -12.38
N PRO A 166 5.12 2.46 -13.54
CA PRO A 166 6.40 2.33 -14.23
C PRO A 166 6.99 3.70 -14.55
N THR A 167 8.29 3.87 -14.32
CA THR A 167 9.03 5.05 -14.78
C THR A 167 9.35 4.92 -16.26
N ASP A 168 9.70 6.02 -16.92
CA ASP A 168 10.07 5.97 -18.34
C ASP A 168 11.36 5.16 -18.55
N GLN A 169 12.33 5.27 -17.64
CA GLN A 169 13.49 4.38 -17.61
C GLN A 169 13.11 2.90 -17.54
N GLU A 170 12.13 2.51 -16.72
CA GLU A 170 11.69 1.09 -16.66
C GLU A 170 10.97 0.65 -17.94
N ARG A 171 10.33 1.57 -18.67
CA ARG A 171 9.77 1.28 -20.00
C ARG A 171 10.89 1.08 -21.03
N GLU A 172 11.99 1.82 -20.91
CA GLU A 172 13.18 1.75 -21.78
C GLU A 172 14.07 0.54 -21.49
N ASP A 173 14.28 0.18 -20.21
CA ASP A 173 14.96 -1.05 -19.73
C ASP A 173 14.24 -2.33 -20.21
N ALA A 174 13.11 -2.14 -20.88
CA ALA A 174 12.27 -3.09 -21.58
C ALA A 174 11.63 -4.11 -20.67
N THR A 175 12.36 -5.08 -20.11
CA THR A 175 11.74 -6.32 -19.63
C THR A 175 11.87 -6.60 -18.13
N LEU A 176 12.49 -5.69 -17.39
CA LEU A 176 12.72 -5.84 -15.95
C LEU A 176 12.69 -4.47 -15.27
N SER A 177 12.42 -4.47 -13.96
CA SER A 177 12.59 -3.31 -13.10
C SER A 177 13.67 -3.57 -12.05
N ARG A 178 14.58 -2.61 -11.91
CA ARG A 178 15.64 -2.58 -10.89
C ARG A 178 15.30 -1.66 -9.73
N ARG A 179 14.03 -1.28 -9.57
CA ARG A 179 13.56 -0.33 -8.55
C ARG A 179 14.00 -0.67 -7.13
N TYR A 180 14.11 -1.97 -6.83
CA TYR A 180 14.53 -2.47 -5.52
C TYR A 180 15.91 -3.17 -5.57
N ALA A 181 16.69 -2.97 -6.64
CA ALA A 181 18.01 -3.57 -6.77
C ALA A 181 18.93 -3.12 -5.63
N GLY A 182 19.70 -4.06 -5.05
CA GLY A 182 20.64 -3.80 -3.97
C GLY A 182 20.01 -3.74 -2.57
N HIS A 183 18.69 -3.83 -2.44
CA HIS A 183 18.06 -3.92 -1.12
C HIS A 183 18.28 -5.31 -0.52
N GLN A 184 19.01 -5.36 0.60
CA GLN A 184 19.21 -6.57 1.39
C GLN A 184 18.07 -6.79 2.38
N VAL A 185 17.54 -8.01 2.41
CA VAL A 185 16.44 -8.41 3.29
C VAL A 185 16.75 -9.71 4.05
N ASN A 186 16.18 -9.83 5.25
CA ASN A 186 16.17 -11.03 6.06
C ASN A 186 15.35 -12.11 5.35
N PRO A 187 15.95 -13.27 5.00
CA PRO A 187 15.26 -14.29 4.22
C PRO A 187 13.98 -14.80 4.86
N LYS A 188 14.00 -15.12 6.16
CA LYS A 188 12.86 -15.69 6.89
C LYS A 188 11.68 -14.72 6.93
N GLN A 189 11.96 -13.45 7.23
CA GLN A 189 10.92 -12.42 7.26
C GLN A 189 10.37 -12.13 5.86
N ALA A 190 11.25 -11.95 4.87
CA ALA A 190 10.86 -11.65 3.50
C ALA A 190 9.95 -12.74 2.92
N LEU A 191 10.36 -14.01 3.05
CA LEU A 191 9.56 -15.14 2.58
C LEU A 191 8.22 -15.27 3.31
N ALA A 192 8.17 -14.98 4.62
CA ALA A 192 6.91 -14.99 5.37
C ALA A 192 5.95 -13.86 4.94
N LEU A 193 6.47 -12.66 4.67
CA LEU A 193 5.69 -11.51 4.19
C LEU A 193 5.14 -11.74 2.78
N LEU A 194 5.99 -12.27 1.89
CA LEU A 194 5.66 -12.63 0.52
C LEU A 194 4.65 -13.80 0.48
N GLY A 195 4.86 -14.84 1.29
CA GLY A 195 3.95 -15.99 1.38
C GLY A 195 2.52 -15.61 1.77
N LYS A 196 2.36 -14.68 2.72
CA LYS A 196 1.04 -14.13 3.11
C LYS A 196 0.31 -13.39 1.97
N ARG A 197 1.01 -13.06 0.88
CA ARG A 197 0.51 -12.35 -0.30
C ARG A 197 0.42 -13.23 -1.54
N GLY A 198 0.56 -14.54 -1.38
CA GLY A 198 0.45 -15.51 -2.48
C GLY A 198 1.69 -15.59 -3.37
N TRP A 199 2.83 -15.06 -2.90
CA TRP A 199 4.11 -15.33 -3.54
C TRP A 199 4.66 -16.68 -3.07
N VAL A 200 5.30 -17.41 -3.97
CA VAL A 200 5.83 -18.75 -3.76
C VAL A 200 7.32 -18.75 -4.12
N ALA A 201 8.15 -19.25 -3.21
CA ALA A 201 9.57 -19.43 -3.48
C ALA A 201 9.79 -20.57 -4.49
N GLY A 202 10.54 -20.28 -5.55
CA GLY A 202 11.05 -21.26 -6.51
C GLY A 202 12.48 -21.67 -6.17
N TYR A 203 12.88 -22.87 -6.58
CA TYR A 203 14.21 -23.41 -6.25
C TYR A 203 15.35 -22.67 -6.97
N GLU A 204 15.13 -22.22 -8.21
CA GLU A 204 16.16 -21.59 -9.06
C GLU A 204 15.77 -20.18 -9.54
N GLU A 205 14.49 -19.82 -9.49
CA GLU A 205 13.95 -18.62 -10.13
C GLU A 205 13.75 -17.42 -9.19
N GLY A 206 14.01 -17.59 -7.89
CA GLY A 206 13.70 -16.59 -6.86
C GLY A 206 12.29 -16.76 -6.31
N VAL A 207 11.53 -15.67 -6.14
CA VAL A 207 10.18 -15.71 -5.54
C VAL A 207 9.15 -15.17 -6.52
N ARG A 208 8.06 -15.92 -6.78
CA ARG A 208 7.10 -15.60 -7.85
C ARG A 208 5.66 -15.52 -7.37
N ARG A 209 4.84 -14.69 -8.03
CA ARG A 209 3.39 -14.60 -7.83
C ARG A 209 2.69 -14.61 -9.18
N THR A 210 1.66 -15.45 -9.29
CA THR A 210 0.82 -15.53 -10.50
C THR A 210 -0.45 -14.72 -10.33
N PHE A 211 -0.65 -13.74 -11.19
CA PHE A 211 -1.90 -12.99 -11.34
C PHE A 211 -2.77 -13.73 -12.35
N HIS A 212 -3.55 -14.69 -11.85
CA HIS A 212 -4.26 -15.68 -12.68
C HIS A 212 -5.17 -15.07 -13.74
N GLU A 213 -5.95 -14.04 -13.40
CA GLU A 213 -6.88 -13.38 -14.32
C GLU A 213 -6.16 -12.60 -15.43
N ALA A 214 -5.01 -12.01 -15.12
CA ALA A 214 -4.16 -11.32 -16.10
C ALA A 214 -3.29 -12.30 -16.92
N GLY A 215 -3.19 -13.57 -16.49
CA GLY A 215 -2.29 -14.54 -17.11
C GLY A 215 -0.81 -14.14 -17.02
N ILE A 216 -0.42 -13.38 -16.00
CA ILE A 216 0.95 -12.86 -15.80
C ILE A 216 1.56 -13.43 -14.53
N THR A 217 2.84 -13.77 -14.56
CA THR A 217 3.64 -14.13 -13.38
C THR A 217 4.70 -13.04 -13.16
N ALA A 218 4.73 -12.48 -11.95
CA ALA A 218 5.83 -11.64 -11.49
C ALA A 218 6.85 -12.52 -10.76
N THR A 219 8.14 -12.30 -11.03
CA THR A 219 9.24 -13.04 -10.42
C THR A 219 10.30 -12.07 -9.92
N VAL A 220 10.64 -12.19 -8.64
CA VAL A 220 11.71 -11.43 -7.96
C VAL A 220 12.98 -12.26 -8.04
N GLY A 221 13.99 -11.71 -8.71
CA GLY A 221 15.34 -12.24 -8.73
C GLY A 221 16.16 -11.71 -7.55
N PHE A 222 17.02 -12.56 -7.01
CA PHE A 222 17.97 -12.20 -5.94
C PHE A 222 19.39 -12.48 -6.41
N MET A 223 20.34 -11.68 -5.94
CA MET A 223 21.77 -11.97 -6.14
C MET A 223 22.13 -13.23 -5.34
N GLY A 224 22.60 -14.27 -6.03
CA GLY A 224 22.89 -15.58 -5.44
C GLY A 224 21.66 -16.49 -5.34
N TYR A 225 21.83 -17.70 -4.80
CA TYR A 225 20.72 -18.65 -4.64
C TYR A 225 19.90 -18.34 -3.39
N THR A 226 18.58 -18.49 -3.46
CA THR A 226 17.66 -18.30 -2.31
C THR A 226 17.87 -19.28 -1.15
N PHE A 227 18.78 -20.26 -1.32
CA PHE A 227 19.05 -21.35 -0.38
C PHE A 227 20.55 -21.67 -0.18
N THR A 228 21.49 -20.76 -0.49
CA THR A 228 22.82 -20.81 0.17
C THR A 228 22.62 -20.74 1.69
N PRO A 229 23.56 -21.13 2.58
CA PRO A 229 23.32 -21.19 4.04
C PRO A 229 22.75 -19.87 4.59
N ALA A 230 21.42 -19.75 4.57
CA ALA A 230 20.68 -18.48 4.53
C ALA A 230 20.64 -17.82 5.91
N ASP A 231 21.21 -18.50 6.91
CA ASP A 231 21.40 -17.99 8.25
C ASP A 231 22.64 -17.07 8.33
N VAL A 232 23.51 -17.04 7.31
CA VAL A 232 24.76 -16.25 7.32
C VAL A 232 24.73 -15.07 6.32
N GLU A 233 24.13 -15.21 5.14
CA GLU A 233 24.03 -14.14 4.12
C GLU A 233 22.56 -13.84 3.75
N GLY A 234 22.21 -12.56 3.62
CA GLY A 234 20.85 -12.09 3.36
C GLY A 234 20.46 -12.24 1.90
N LEU A 235 19.17 -12.03 1.59
CA LEU A 235 18.75 -11.95 0.19
C LEU A 235 18.91 -10.52 -0.31
N THR A 236 19.68 -10.33 -1.38
CA THR A 236 19.78 -9.02 -2.06
C THR A 236 18.87 -9.04 -3.26
N ILE A 237 17.85 -8.20 -3.30
CA ILE A 237 16.97 -8.09 -4.48
C ILE A 237 17.81 -7.57 -5.65
N GLU A 238 17.73 -8.23 -6.80
CA GLU A 238 18.42 -7.83 -8.02
C GLU A 238 17.45 -7.14 -8.98
N GLU A 239 16.30 -7.77 -9.21
CA GLU A 239 15.31 -7.31 -10.18
C GLU A 239 13.95 -7.92 -9.93
N ILE A 240 12.94 -7.35 -10.58
CA ILE A 240 11.64 -7.98 -10.78
C ILE A 240 11.32 -8.01 -12.27
N ARG A 241 10.87 -9.16 -12.74
CA ARG A 241 10.48 -9.42 -14.13
C ARG A 241 9.07 -9.99 -14.20
N PHE A 242 8.42 -9.80 -15.34
CA PHE A 242 7.07 -10.30 -15.60
C PHE A 242 7.10 -11.23 -16.80
N THR A 243 6.42 -12.37 -16.74
CA THR A 243 6.26 -13.29 -17.87
C THR A 243 4.79 -13.62 -18.06
N ARG A 244 4.41 -14.08 -19.25
CA ARG A 244 3.10 -14.74 -19.41
C ARG A 244 3.11 -16.06 -18.66
N ARG A 245 1.95 -16.46 -18.16
CA ARG A 245 1.80 -17.70 -17.41
C ARG A 245 2.22 -18.90 -18.26
N GLY A 246 3.22 -19.63 -17.79
CA GLY A 246 3.77 -20.80 -18.48
C GLY A 246 4.85 -20.47 -19.51
N GLU A 247 5.18 -19.19 -19.68
CA GLU A 247 6.27 -18.73 -20.54
C GLU A 247 7.47 -18.26 -19.70
N TRP A 248 8.66 -18.40 -20.28
CA TRP A 248 9.93 -17.97 -19.69
C TRP A 248 10.37 -16.60 -20.18
N LYS A 249 9.83 -16.15 -21.33
CA LYS A 249 10.22 -14.88 -21.95
C LYS A 249 9.69 -13.71 -21.12
N PRO A 250 10.56 -12.80 -20.66
CA PRO A 250 10.13 -11.56 -20.03
C PRO A 250 9.28 -10.69 -20.96
N LEU A 251 8.20 -10.14 -20.41
CA LEU A 251 7.33 -9.16 -21.05
C LEU A 251 7.92 -7.75 -20.91
N PRO A 252 7.70 -6.89 -21.90
CA PRO A 252 8.00 -5.47 -21.73
C PRO A 252 7.19 -4.86 -20.57
N ILE A 253 7.82 -4.07 -19.71
CA ILE A 253 7.17 -3.34 -18.60
C ILE A 253 6.04 -2.45 -19.12
N ALA A 254 6.21 -1.89 -20.32
CA ALA A 254 5.18 -1.09 -21.00
C ALA A 254 3.89 -1.88 -21.33
N GLU A 255 3.95 -3.21 -21.42
CA GLU A 255 2.79 -4.08 -21.69
C GLU A 255 2.08 -4.53 -20.40
N ILE A 256 2.62 -4.23 -19.22
CA ILE A 256 2.06 -4.66 -17.94
C ILE A 256 0.96 -3.68 -17.49
N ASP A 257 -0.20 -4.22 -17.07
CA ASP A 257 -1.27 -3.41 -16.45
C ASP A 257 -0.68 -2.63 -15.26
N PRO A 258 -0.75 -1.27 -15.25
CA PRO A 258 -0.15 -0.47 -14.20
C PRO A 258 -0.68 -0.75 -12.79
N ARG A 259 -1.92 -1.27 -12.65
CA ARG A 259 -2.46 -1.73 -11.36
C ARG A 259 -1.71 -2.97 -10.91
N LEU A 260 -1.56 -3.96 -11.79
CA LEU A 260 -0.80 -5.18 -11.48
C LEU A 260 0.64 -4.86 -11.13
N PHE A 261 1.31 -4.03 -11.93
CA PHE A 261 2.66 -3.56 -11.64
C PHE A 261 2.70 -2.89 -10.26
N SER A 262 1.74 -2.00 -9.97
CA SER A 262 1.67 -1.33 -8.67
C SER A 262 1.53 -2.29 -7.51
N GLU A 263 0.69 -3.31 -7.64
CA GLU A 263 0.45 -4.30 -6.59
C GLU A 263 1.68 -5.19 -6.35
N ALA A 264 2.39 -5.59 -7.42
CA ALA A 264 3.64 -6.32 -7.28
C ALA A 264 4.73 -5.48 -6.60
N MET A 265 4.85 -4.20 -6.97
CA MET A 265 5.83 -3.29 -6.37
C MET A 265 5.49 -2.95 -4.92
N ARG A 266 4.20 -2.84 -4.57
CA ARG A 266 3.75 -2.59 -3.20
C ARG A 266 4.05 -3.77 -2.28
N ASP A 267 3.97 -5.00 -2.78
CA ASP A 267 4.38 -6.17 -2.02
C ASP A 267 5.89 -6.17 -1.75
N LEU A 268 6.69 -5.81 -2.75
CA LEU A 268 8.15 -5.66 -2.59
C LEU A 268 8.52 -4.51 -1.65
N ASP A 269 7.83 -3.38 -1.75
CA ASP A 269 8.03 -2.23 -0.86
C ASP A 269 7.90 -2.62 0.62
N LEU A 270 6.87 -3.39 0.94
CA LEU A 270 6.66 -3.89 2.30
C LEU A 270 7.82 -4.79 2.74
N VAL A 271 8.29 -5.69 1.86
CA VAL A 271 9.40 -6.59 2.17
C VAL A 271 10.66 -5.79 2.43
N VAL A 272 10.96 -4.80 1.58
CA VAL A 272 12.12 -3.94 1.73
C VAL A 272 12.01 -3.06 2.97
N SER A 273 10.81 -2.65 3.37
CA SER A 273 10.58 -1.80 4.54
C SER A 273 10.59 -2.55 5.86
N VAL A 274 10.03 -3.76 5.91
CA VAL A 274 9.89 -4.54 7.15
C VAL A 274 11.03 -5.52 7.33
N ALA A 275 11.44 -6.22 6.27
CA ALA A 275 12.46 -7.26 6.34
C ALA A 275 13.87 -6.76 6.02
N HIS A 276 14.16 -5.47 6.07
CA HIS A 276 15.50 -4.94 5.76
C HIS A 276 16.60 -5.57 6.65
N ARG A 277 17.73 -5.96 6.06
CA ARG A 277 18.87 -6.55 6.79
C ARG A 277 19.86 -5.47 7.25
N GLY A 278 19.88 -5.18 8.55
CA GLY A 278 20.76 -4.21 9.22
C GLY A 278 21.21 -4.62 10.64
N GLY A 279 21.30 -5.92 10.92
CA GLY A 279 21.95 -6.46 12.11
C GLY A 279 21.11 -6.65 13.38
N VAL A 280 19.92 -6.05 13.54
CA VAL A 280 19.00 -6.34 14.67
C VAL A 280 17.53 -6.05 14.29
N ASP A 281 16.63 -7.00 14.52
CA ASP A 281 15.17 -6.92 14.20
C ASP A 281 14.33 -6.27 15.33
N PRO A 282 13.13 -5.66 15.08
CA PRO A 282 12.10 -6.09 14.11
C PRO A 282 11.51 -5.06 13.11
N GLU A 283 12.02 -3.83 13.05
CA GLU A 283 11.64 -2.80 12.04
C GLU A 283 12.90 -2.16 11.39
N ALA A 284 14.04 -2.87 11.46
CA ALA A 284 15.41 -2.35 11.63
C ALA A 284 15.47 -1.55 12.95
N SER A 285 15.90 -2.18 14.05
CA SER A 285 15.71 -1.76 15.46
C SER A 285 15.38 -0.28 15.69
N ALA A 286 14.42 0.05 16.57
CA ALA A 286 14.08 1.45 16.88
C ALA A 286 15.33 2.34 17.09
N SER A 287 16.39 1.79 17.70
CA SER A 287 17.72 2.40 17.82
C SER A 287 18.39 2.79 16.49
N THR A 288 18.31 1.96 15.43
CA THR A 288 18.84 2.26 14.10
C THR A 288 18.05 3.38 13.42
N VAL A 289 16.71 3.33 13.48
CA VAL A 289 15.84 4.38 12.94
C VAL A 289 16.06 5.70 13.67
N GLU A 290 16.16 5.67 15.00
CA GLU A 290 16.47 6.84 15.84
C GLU A 290 17.85 7.40 15.52
N MET A 291 18.86 6.55 15.35
CA MET A 291 20.21 6.95 14.95
C MET A 291 20.19 7.66 13.58
N ARG A 292 19.53 7.08 12.57
CA ARG A 292 19.38 7.73 11.26
C ARG A 292 18.61 9.03 11.33
N ALA A 293 17.55 9.10 12.13
CA ALA A 293 16.81 10.34 12.38
C ALA A 293 17.73 11.42 12.99
N ALA A 294 18.58 11.04 13.96
CA ALA A 294 19.54 11.95 14.58
C ALA A 294 20.56 12.46 13.54
N LEU A 295 21.13 11.58 12.72
CA LEU A 295 22.07 11.98 11.67
C LEU A 295 21.45 12.91 10.63
N VAL A 296 20.22 12.61 10.20
CA VAL A 296 19.49 13.50 9.29
C VAL A 296 19.22 14.85 9.97
N ARG A 297 18.93 14.88 11.28
CA ARG A 297 18.75 16.12 12.06
C ARG A 297 20.01 16.96 12.15
N GLU A 298 21.14 16.33 12.44
CA GLU A 298 22.42 17.02 12.47
C GLU A 298 22.80 17.54 11.07
N ALA A 299 22.62 16.72 10.03
CA ALA A 299 22.88 17.13 8.65
C ALA A 299 21.99 18.31 8.21
N ALA A 300 20.69 18.25 8.51
CA ALA A 300 19.74 19.33 8.23
C ALA A 300 20.11 20.61 8.99
N THR A 301 20.48 20.51 10.27
CA THR A 301 20.90 21.64 11.10
C THR A 301 22.18 22.29 10.56
N LEU A 302 23.21 21.49 10.27
CA LEU A 302 24.48 21.96 9.71
C LEU A 302 24.29 22.67 8.36
N LEU A 303 23.38 22.16 7.53
CA LEU A 303 23.07 22.72 6.21
C LEU A 303 21.96 23.77 6.22
N ARG A 304 21.45 24.12 7.42
CA ARG A 304 20.37 25.10 7.63
C ARG A 304 19.11 24.80 6.80
N LEU A 305 18.71 23.53 6.76
CA LEU A 305 17.48 23.07 6.13
C LEU A 305 16.33 23.16 7.12
N GLU A 306 15.41 24.10 6.89
CA GLU A 306 14.22 24.32 7.74
C GLU A 306 13.01 23.51 7.29
N ASN A 307 13.08 22.90 6.11
CA ASN A 307 12.00 22.17 5.46
C ASN A 307 12.03 20.66 5.72
N VAL A 308 12.63 20.22 6.83
CA VAL A 308 12.76 18.80 7.20
C VAL A 308 12.07 18.57 8.55
N ARG A 309 11.04 17.71 8.57
CA ARG A 309 10.29 17.31 9.76
C ARG A 309 10.46 15.80 10.02
N TYR A 310 10.32 15.39 11.27
CA TYR A 310 10.51 13.99 11.68
C TYR A 310 9.20 13.42 12.20
N GLN A 311 8.83 12.24 11.73
CA GLN A 311 7.60 11.57 12.15
C GLN A 311 7.80 10.05 12.25
N LYS A 312 7.95 9.55 13.48
CA LYS A 312 8.19 8.12 13.76
C LYS A 312 9.39 7.59 12.95
N SER A 313 9.16 6.61 12.08
CA SER A 313 10.14 6.00 11.18
C SER A 313 10.34 6.74 9.85
N HIS A 314 9.80 7.96 9.72
CA HIS A 314 9.88 8.75 8.49
C HIS A 314 10.46 10.15 8.71
N VAL A 315 11.04 10.68 7.65
CA VAL A 315 11.39 12.10 7.49
C VAL A 315 10.47 12.68 6.43
N LEU A 316 9.79 13.78 6.78
CA LEU A 316 8.98 14.56 5.86
C LEU A 316 9.79 15.75 5.37
N VAL A 317 9.81 15.97 4.06
CA VAL A 317 10.56 17.07 3.44
C VAL A 317 9.61 17.91 2.61
N ASP A 318 9.48 19.19 2.94
CA ASP A 318 8.70 20.16 2.17
C ASP A 318 9.61 20.78 1.10
N GLY A 319 9.71 20.13 -0.06
CA GLY A 319 10.42 20.66 -1.22
C GLY A 319 9.65 21.79 -1.93
N LYS A 320 10.25 22.39 -2.96
CA LYS A 320 9.60 23.40 -3.82
C LYS A 320 8.76 22.77 -4.93
N LEU A 321 9.09 21.56 -5.37
CA LEU A 321 8.39 20.80 -6.40
C LEU A 321 7.30 19.91 -5.78
N ALA A 322 7.56 19.30 -4.62
CA ALA A 322 6.55 18.55 -3.88
C ALA A 322 6.91 18.35 -2.39
N THR A 323 5.98 17.81 -1.60
CA THR A 323 6.27 17.27 -0.27
C THR A 323 6.62 15.79 -0.38
N TYR A 324 7.59 15.33 0.41
CA TYR A 324 8.11 13.97 0.39
C TYR A 324 8.04 13.31 1.76
N SER A 325 7.88 11.99 1.77
CA SER A 325 8.09 11.14 2.94
C SER A 325 9.17 10.12 2.61
N ILE A 326 10.21 10.05 3.43
CA ILE A 326 11.34 9.13 3.30
C ILE A 326 11.35 8.19 4.49
N HIS A 327 11.28 6.87 4.25
CA HIS A 327 11.36 5.88 5.32
C HIS A 327 12.81 5.68 5.78
N LEU A 328 13.07 5.85 7.07
CA LEU A 328 14.41 5.79 7.67
C LEU A 328 14.99 4.36 7.71
N GLY A 329 14.14 3.33 7.67
CA GLY A 329 14.56 1.93 7.62
C GLY A 329 15.04 1.51 6.23
N SER A 330 14.28 1.87 5.19
CA SER A 330 14.46 1.38 3.81
C SER A 330 14.98 2.41 2.82
N ALA A 331 14.98 3.70 3.15
CA ALA A 331 15.27 4.81 2.23
C ALA A 331 14.26 4.94 1.05
N ILE A 332 13.09 4.32 1.17
CA ILE A 332 11.98 4.45 0.21
C ILE A 332 11.39 5.87 0.29
N VAL A 333 11.06 6.43 -0.87
CA VAL A 333 10.53 7.79 -1.01
C VAL A 333 9.13 7.77 -1.61
N HIS A 334 8.21 8.48 -0.97
CA HIS A 334 6.88 8.79 -1.50
C HIS A 334 6.69 10.30 -1.62
N ARG A 335 6.07 10.73 -2.72
CA ARG A 335 5.54 12.09 -2.86
C ARG A 335 4.18 12.18 -2.16
N GLN A 336 3.89 13.33 -1.55
CA GLN A 336 2.64 13.62 -0.84
C GLN A 336 1.98 14.91 -1.37
N PRO A 337 0.69 14.86 -1.79
CA PRO A 337 0.01 13.64 -2.26
C PRO A 337 0.70 13.09 -3.51
N GLY A 338 0.57 11.77 -3.75
CA GLY A 338 1.16 11.13 -4.91
C GLY A 338 1.66 9.71 -4.65
N GLY A 339 2.49 9.24 -5.58
CA GLY A 339 3.03 7.89 -5.60
C GLY A 339 4.47 7.79 -5.10
N PHE A 340 5.01 6.58 -5.22
CA PHE A 340 6.43 6.30 -5.01
C PHE A 340 7.33 7.10 -5.97
N VAL A 341 8.48 7.54 -5.48
CA VAL A 341 9.53 8.19 -6.28
C VAL A 341 10.76 7.28 -6.30
N CYS A 342 11.08 6.75 -7.47
CA CYS A 342 12.25 5.90 -7.70
C CYS A 342 13.52 6.77 -7.73
N ILE A 343 14.36 6.62 -6.70
CA ILE A 343 15.69 7.21 -6.63
C ILE A 343 16.64 6.06 -6.34
N VAL A 344 17.37 5.63 -7.38
CA VAL A 344 18.31 4.50 -7.29
C VAL A 344 19.59 4.98 -6.60
N PRO A 345 20.08 4.28 -5.57
CA PRO A 345 21.33 4.64 -4.91
C PRO A 345 22.53 4.45 -5.84
N VAL A 346 23.29 5.52 -6.08
CA VAL A 346 24.59 5.44 -6.78
C VAL A 346 25.70 5.32 -5.74
N HIS A 347 25.93 4.09 -5.27
CA HIS A 347 26.88 3.77 -4.18
C HIS A 347 28.32 4.28 -4.42
N SER A 348 28.72 4.51 -5.68
CA SER A 348 30.04 5.02 -6.06
C SER A 348 30.15 6.55 -6.05
N GLN A 349 29.05 7.30 -6.19
CA GLN A 349 29.09 8.78 -6.32
C GLN A 349 29.18 9.52 -4.97
N HIS A 350 28.85 8.85 -3.86
CA HIS A 350 28.85 9.46 -2.53
C HIS A 350 30.12 9.19 -1.72
N ARG A 351 31.05 8.34 -2.21
CA ARG A 351 32.34 8.10 -1.55
C ARG A 351 33.09 9.43 -1.38
N GLY A 352 33.23 9.88 -0.13
CA GLY A 352 33.98 11.07 0.26
C GLY A 352 33.22 12.42 0.22
N ARG A 353 31.93 12.46 -0.16
CA ARG A 353 31.15 13.73 -0.23
C ARG A 353 30.25 14.01 0.97
N LEU A 354 29.93 12.99 1.78
CA LEU A 354 29.11 13.11 2.97
C LEU A 354 29.90 12.59 4.17
N PHE A 355 30.18 13.46 5.13
CA PHE A 355 30.81 13.06 6.40
C PHE A 355 29.76 12.36 7.28
N LEU A 356 30.06 11.14 7.70
CA LEU A 356 29.30 10.40 8.71
C LEU A 356 30.22 10.16 9.92
N PRO A 357 29.78 10.42 11.16
CA PRO A 357 30.65 10.40 12.35
C PRO A 357 30.91 8.99 12.91
N PHE A 358 31.17 8.01 12.04
CA PHE A 358 31.46 6.64 12.42
C PHE A 358 32.34 5.95 11.35
N ALA A 359 33.12 4.96 11.78
CA ALA A 359 34.09 4.27 10.93
C ALA A 359 33.47 3.19 10.03
N ASP A 360 32.30 2.66 10.40
CA ASP A 360 31.59 1.62 9.63
C ASP A 360 30.74 2.25 8.51
N ASP A 361 30.95 1.82 7.27
CA ASP A 361 30.08 2.21 6.16
C ASP A 361 28.69 1.57 6.34
N ASP A 362 27.70 2.32 6.85
CA ASP A 362 26.28 1.96 6.69
C ASP A 362 25.75 2.58 5.38
N PRO A 363 25.74 1.84 4.26
CA PRO A 363 25.28 2.36 2.97
C PRO A 363 23.84 2.82 3.01
N ARG A 364 23.00 2.24 3.87
CA ARG A 364 21.60 2.65 4.01
C ARG A 364 21.50 4.00 4.69
N THR A 365 22.33 4.28 5.69
CA THR A 365 22.40 5.61 6.32
C THR A 365 22.86 6.66 5.31
N ALA A 366 23.90 6.38 4.52
CA ALA A 366 24.35 7.29 3.48
C ALA A 366 23.25 7.56 2.43
N GLU A 367 22.51 6.53 2.03
CA GLU A 367 21.39 6.63 1.10
C GLU A 367 20.24 7.49 1.66
N VAL A 368 19.80 7.24 2.90
CA VAL A 368 18.75 8.02 3.57
C VAL A 368 19.12 9.50 3.63
N VAL A 369 20.32 9.81 4.14
CA VAL A 369 20.77 11.21 4.25
C VAL A 369 20.86 11.85 2.87
N SER A 370 21.43 11.16 1.88
CA SER A 370 21.55 11.70 0.52
C SER A 370 20.20 12.00 -0.12
N LYS A 371 19.21 11.12 0.04
CA LYS A 371 17.84 11.33 -0.46
C LYS A 371 17.16 12.52 0.22
N VAL A 372 17.28 12.64 1.54
CA VAL A 372 16.72 13.80 2.27
C VAL A 372 17.34 15.11 1.79
N LEU A 373 18.67 15.16 1.66
CA LEU A 373 19.35 16.38 1.20
C LEU A 373 19.00 16.74 -0.25
N LEU A 374 18.92 15.74 -1.13
CA LEU A 374 18.51 15.91 -2.53
C LEU A 374 17.10 16.52 -2.61
N LEU A 375 16.15 15.95 -1.87
CA LEU A 375 14.74 16.35 -1.90
C LEU A 375 14.46 17.66 -1.15
N ALA A 376 15.25 17.99 -0.14
CA ALA A 376 15.16 19.28 0.54
C ALA A 376 15.58 20.44 -0.37
N ARG A 377 16.32 20.14 -1.44
CA ARG A 377 16.73 21.07 -2.50
C ARG A 377 16.21 20.61 -3.86
N ASP A 378 14.99 20.10 -3.91
CA ASP A 378 14.42 19.51 -5.13
C ASP A 378 14.45 20.44 -6.36
N SER A 379 14.42 21.76 -6.19
CA SER A 379 14.61 22.74 -7.26
C SER A 379 15.99 22.73 -7.92
N GLU A 380 16.99 22.10 -7.30
CA GLU A 380 18.36 21.96 -7.81
C GLU A 380 18.58 20.61 -8.51
N ILE A 381 17.60 19.70 -8.48
CA ILE A 381 17.69 18.39 -9.14
C ILE A 381 17.81 18.60 -10.65
N LYS A 382 18.79 17.93 -11.26
CA LYS A 382 19.04 17.95 -12.71
C LYS A 382 18.84 16.59 -13.38
N ASP A 383 18.70 15.53 -12.58
CA ASP A 383 18.49 14.19 -13.09
C ASP A 383 17.12 14.11 -13.77
N PRO A 384 17.05 13.90 -15.10
CA PRO A 384 15.78 13.88 -15.83
C PRO A 384 14.86 12.76 -15.33
N THR A 385 15.41 11.60 -14.94
CA THR A 385 14.63 10.45 -14.48
C THR A 385 13.91 10.74 -13.16
N ILE A 386 14.50 11.59 -12.30
CA ILE A 386 13.87 12.05 -11.06
C ILE A 386 12.88 13.16 -11.37
N LEU A 387 13.27 14.17 -12.17
CA LEU A 387 12.42 15.32 -12.50
C LEU A 387 11.12 14.90 -13.18
N GLU A 388 11.16 13.93 -14.09
CA GLU A 388 9.96 13.38 -14.73
C GLU A 388 8.98 12.83 -13.70
N GLN A 389 9.44 12.03 -12.74
CA GLN A 389 8.57 11.49 -11.69
C GLN A 389 7.98 12.58 -10.79
N LEU A 390 8.68 13.69 -10.61
CA LEU A 390 8.21 14.82 -9.79
C LEU A 390 7.22 15.72 -10.54
N LEU A 391 7.45 15.93 -11.84
CA LEU A 391 6.71 16.90 -12.66
C LEU A 391 5.58 16.28 -13.50
N ALA A 392 5.60 14.96 -13.75
CA ALA A 392 4.65 14.27 -14.64
C ALA A 392 3.21 14.15 -14.09
N VAL A 393 2.91 14.77 -12.95
CA VAL A 393 1.55 14.84 -12.40
C VAL A 393 1.11 16.31 -12.30
N ARG A 394 0.93 16.95 -13.45
CA ARG A 394 0.14 18.18 -13.58
C ARG A 394 -1.13 17.93 -14.37
#